data_AF-A0A1I3B6X8-F1
#
_entry.id   AF-A0A1I3B6X8-F1
#
_cell.length_a   1.000
_cell.length_b   1.000
_cell.length_c   1.000
_cell.angle_alpha   90.00
_cell.angle_beta   90.00
_cell.angle_gamma   90.00
#
_symmetry.space_group_name_H-M   'P 1'
#
loop_
_entity.id
_entity.type
_entity.pdbx_description
1 polymer ?
#
loop_
_entity_poly.entity_id
_entity_poly.type
_entity_poly.pdbx_seq_one_letter_code
_entity_poly.pdbx_strand_id
1 'polypeptide(L)'
;MDYGSHLYNVPPSFTNSEVTNTPGTNGMLLMTGGTGQINGFHFSEAVVDPLISLFSAGQAGVPVSFNFLNNVTFSILSEGAGNWGGGLLTQNGASITGWEGNGLLKFHGTFTDILFTTPDYEFYYGATVGALADMAVPPTAIPEPATFALILTGLGMIGWTRRRKS
;
A
#
# COMPACT_ATOMS: atom_id res chain seq x y z
N MET A 1 -4.27 24.31 -4.26
CA MET A 1 -3.62 22.99 -4.18
C MET A 1 -2.33 23.22 -3.43
N ASP A 2 -2.20 22.64 -2.24
CA ASP A 2 -0.98 22.76 -1.45
C ASP A 2 -0.02 21.66 -1.92
N TYR A 3 1.19 22.05 -2.33
CA TYR A 3 2.14 21.21 -3.07
C TYR A 3 3.16 20.48 -2.17
N GLY A 4 2.92 20.41 -0.87
CA GLY A 4 3.83 19.76 0.09
C GLY A 4 3.08 18.89 1.08
N SER A 5 2.75 17.65 0.71
CA SER A 5 2.29 16.62 1.66
C SER A 5 3.48 16.03 2.43
N HIS A 6 4.17 16.88 3.19
CA HIS A 6 5.32 16.47 3.99
C HIS A 6 4.89 16.13 5.42
N LEU A 7 4.97 14.85 5.79
CA LEU A 7 5.10 14.46 7.19
C LEU A 7 6.54 14.77 7.61
N TYR A 8 6.75 15.89 8.29
CA TYR A 8 8.06 16.26 8.83
C TYR A 8 8.54 15.30 9.94
N ASN A 9 7.62 14.54 10.52
CA ASN A 9 7.86 13.50 11.50
C ASN A 9 6.82 12.40 11.28
N VAL A 10 7.20 11.13 11.18
CA VAL A 10 6.23 10.05 11.00
C VAL A 10 6.01 9.38 12.35
N PRO A 11 4.76 9.24 12.83
CA PRO A 11 4.53 8.73 14.17
C PRO A 11 4.86 7.23 14.28
N PRO A 12 5.26 6.76 15.47
CA PRO A 12 5.58 5.35 15.70
C PRO A 12 4.38 4.42 15.49
N SER A 13 3.15 4.96 15.53
CA SER A 13 1.91 4.24 15.21
C SER A 13 1.88 3.65 13.79
N PHE A 14 2.83 4.03 12.92
CA PHE A 14 2.96 3.53 11.55
C PHE A 14 3.87 2.29 11.44
N THR A 15 4.44 1.84 12.56
CA THR A 15 5.36 0.71 12.60
C THR A 15 4.92 -0.32 13.62
N ASN A 16 5.30 -1.57 13.41
CA ASN A 16 5.20 -2.64 14.39
C ASN A 16 6.38 -3.62 14.20
N SER A 17 6.30 -4.82 14.77
CA SER A 17 7.34 -5.85 14.57
C SER A 17 7.45 -6.36 13.13
N GLU A 18 6.40 -6.23 12.32
CA GLU A 18 6.35 -6.66 10.92
C GLU A 18 6.78 -5.53 9.97
N VAL A 19 6.32 -4.31 10.23
CA VAL A 19 6.65 -3.09 9.47
C VAL A 19 7.56 -2.23 10.32
N THR A 20 8.87 -2.38 10.10
CA THR A 20 9.91 -1.81 10.97
C THR A 20 10.43 -0.45 10.50
N ASN A 21 9.95 0.03 9.35
CA ASN A 21 10.31 1.33 8.78
C ASN A 21 9.08 2.22 8.61
N THR A 22 9.29 3.52 8.76
CA THR A 22 8.25 4.49 8.44
C THR A 22 8.25 4.81 6.95
N PRO A 23 7.12 5.30 6.40
CA PRO A 23 7.13 6.07 5.16
C PRO A 23 8.24 7.13 5.16
N GLY A 24 8.80 7.40 3.97
CA GLY A 24 9.73 8.51 3.79
C GLY A 24 9.04 9.87 3.88
N THR A 25 9.79 10.94 3.63
CA THR A 25 9.27 12.33 3.60
C THR A 25 8.40 12.65 2.38
N ASN A 26 8.38 11.74 1.40
CA ASN A 26 7.56 11.79 0.19
C ASN A 26 6.69 10.53 0.17
N GLY A 27 5.39 10.66 -0.11
CA GLY A 27 4.48 9.50 -0.21
C GLY A 27 3.15 9.65 0.52
N MET A 28 2.91 10.79 1.18
CA MET A 28 1.62 11.07 1.78
C MET A 28 0.64 11.60 0.72
N LEU A 29 -0.55 11.02 0.71
CA LEU A 29 -1.72 11.48 -0.02
C LEU A 29 -2.61 12.25 0.95
N LEU A 30 -2.69 13.57 0.78
CA LEU A 30 -3.67 14.40 1.48
C LEU A 30 -5.06 14.12 0.89
N MET A 31 -6.05 13.94 1.75
CA MET A 31 -7.39 13.53 1.37
C MET A 31 -8.42 14.56 1.79
N THR A 32 -9.59 14.54 1.14
CA THR A 32 -10.73 15.38 1.51
C THR A 32 -11.99 14.53 1.41
N GLY A 33 -12.66 14.36 2.54
CA GLY A 33 -13.90 13.59 2.68
C GLY A 33 -15.12 14.49 2.59
N GLY A 34 -16.21 14.07 3.24
CA GLY A 34 -17.46 14.83 3.30
C GLY A 34 -18.44 14.49 2.18
N THR A 35 -18.16 13.44 1.41
CA THR A 35 -19.01 13.01 0.30
C THR A 35 -19.17 11.49 0.28
N GLY A 36 -20.28 11.02 -0.28
CA GLY A 36 -20.48 9.59 -0.56
C GLY A 36 -19.76 9.08 -1.81
N GLN A 37 -18.80 9.85 -2.35
CA GLN A 37 -18.06 9.45 -3.56
C GLN A 37 -17.15 8.27 -3.26
N ILE A 38 -17.05 7.36 -4.24
CA ILE A 38 -16.13 6.23 -4.17
C ILE A 38 -14.74 6.74 -4.56
N ASN A 39 -13.81 6.59 -3.64
CA ASN A 39 -12.39 6.82 -3.83
C ASN A 39 -11.67 5.47 -3.85
N GLY A 40 -10.43 5.44 -4.33
CA GLY A 40 -9.65 4.22 -4.25
C GLY A 40 -8.17 4.38 -4.49
N PHE A 41 -7.41 3.40 -3.98
CA PHE A 41 -6.02 3.20 -4.33
C PHE A 41 -5.96 2.14 -5.43
N HIS A 42 -5.47 2.55 -6.60
CA HIS A 42 -5.28 1.66 -7.76
C HIS A 42 -3.80 1.29 -7.90
N PHE A 43 -3.55 0.01 -8.10
CA PHE A 43 -2.23 -0.55 -8.33
C PHE A 43 -2.14 -1.05 -9.78
N SER A 44 -1.04 -0.73 -10.46
CA SER A 44 -0.80 -1.20 -11.84
C SER A 44 -0.63 -2.72 -11.94
N GLU A 45 -0.36 -3.37 -10.82
CA GLU A 45 -0.24 -4.81 -10.67
C GLU A 45 -0.87 -5.23 -9.34
N ALA A 46 -1.25 -6.51 -9.23
CA ALA A 46 -1.90 -7.01 -8.03
C ALA A 46 -0.91 -7.05 -6.85
N VAL A 47 -1.25 -6.42 -5.73
CA VAL A 47 -0.42 -6.38 -4.51
C VAL A 47 -1.00 -7.35 -3.49
N VAL A 48 -0.15 -8.21 -2.92
CA VAL A 48 -0.53 -9.11 -1.83
C VAL A 48 -0.36 -8.39 -0.49
N ASP A 49 -1.40 -8.49 0.33
CA ASP A 49 -1.52 -7.90 1.65
C ASP A 49 -1.03 -6.45 1.77
N PRO A 50 -1.58 -5.51 0.97
CA PRO A 50 -1.13 -4.13 0.97
C PRO A 50 -1.35 -3.46 2.34
N LEU A 51 -0.45 -2.53 2.64
CA LEU A 51 -0.43 -1.76 3.86
C LEU A 51 -0.91 -0.34 3.59
N ILE A 52 -1.77 0.18 4.46
CA ILE A 52 -2.20 1.58 4.41
C ILE A 52 -2.01 2.18 5.80
N SER A 53 -1.20 3.22 5.92
CA SER A 53 -1.18 4.01 7.15
C SER A 53 -2.07 5.24 7.01
N LEU A 54 -2.89 5.49 8.02
CA LEU A 54 -3.77 6.67 8.11
C LEU A 54 -3.18 7.65 9.11
N PHE A 55 -3.17 8.94 8.79
CA PHE A 55 -2.83 10.01 9.74
C PHE A 55 -4.01 10.95 9.94
N SER A 56 -4.13 11.44 11.17
CA SER A 56 -5.08 12.47 11.59
C SER A 56 -6.52 12.20 11.16
N ALA A 57 -6.97 10.94 11.22
CA ALA A 57 -8.35 10.59 10.88
C ALA A 57 -9.29 11.05 12.00
N GLY A 58 -10.10 12.04 11.72
CA GLY A 58 -10.98 12.73 12.64
C GLY A 58 -10.26 13.78 13.49
N GLN A 59 -11.07 14.52 14.23
CA GLN A 59 -10.65 15.48 15.25
C GLN A 59 -11.35 15.16 16.58
N ALA A 60 -10.91 15.75 17.69
CA ALA A 60 -11.58 15.59 18.97
C ALA A 60 -13.08 15.94 18.86
N GLY A 61 -13.96 14.96 19.10
CA GLY A 61 -15.41 15.14 19.04
C GLY A 61 -16.04 15.08 17.64
N VAL A 62 -15.26 14.99 16.55
CA VAL A 62 -15.79 14.84 15.18
C VAL A 62 -15.02 13.72 14.47
N PRO A 63 -15.62 12.53 14.31
CA PRO A 63 -14.93 11.39 13.72
C PRO A 63 -14.83 11.50 12.20
N VAL A 64 -13.86 10.78 11.64
CA VAL A 64 -13.84 10.44 10.21
C VAL A 64 -13.82 8.94 10.02
N SER A 65 -14.67 8.47 9.11
CA SER A 65 -14.78 7.06 8.78
C SER A 65 -14.31 6.77 7.36
N PHE A 66 -13.56 5.69 7.19
CA PHE A 66 -13.32 5.05 5.90
C PHE A 66 -14.17 3.80 5.86
N ASN A 67 -15.12 3.76 4.92
CA ASN A 67 -15.95 2.58 4.69
C ASN A 67 -15.42 1.87 3.45
N PHE A 68 -14.63 0.82 3.65
CA PHE A 68 -14.09 0.04 2.55
C PHE A 68 -15.17 -0.83 1.92
N LEU A 69 -15.15 -0.92 0.59
CA LEU A 69 -16.16 -1.60 -0.21
C LEU A 69 -15.76 -3.06 -0.48
N ASN A 70 -16.60 -3.81 -1.21
CA ASN A 70 -16.31 -5.18 -1.68
C ASN A 70 -15.96 -6.18 -0.56
N ASN A 71 -16.44 -5.94 0.66
CA ASN A 71 -16.24 -6.81 1.82
C ASN A 71 -14.76 -7.11 2.10
N VAL A 72 -13.87 -6.12 1.88
CA VAL A 72 -12.45 -6.30 2.21
C VAL A 72 -12.28 -6.61 3.70
N THR A 73 -11.31 -7.46 4.00
CA THR A 73 -10.90 -7.76 5.37
C THR A 73 -9.54 -7.13 5.61
N PHE A 74 -9.37 -6.48 6.74
CA PHE A 74 -8.10 -5.88 7.15
C PHE A 74 -7.94 -5.99 8.67
N SER A 75 -6.73 -5.79 9.15
CA SER A 75 -6.39 -5.67 10.56
C SER A 75 -5.67 -4.36 10.84
N ILE A 76 -5.89 -3.80 12.04
CA ILE A 76 -5.06 -2.73 12.58
C ILE A 76 -3.79 -3.39 13.15
N LEU A 77 -2.64 -3.14 12.53
CA LEU A 77 -1.35 -3.66 12.97
C LEU A 77 -0.73 -2.83 14.10
N SER A 78 -1.03 -1.53 14.09
CA SER A 78 -0.59 -0.56 15.09
C SER A 78 -1.49 0.66 15.01
N GLU A 79 -1.70 1.31 16.15
CA GLU A 79 -2.44 2.56 16.25
C GLU A 79 -1.92 3.38 17.42
N GLY A 80 -2.26 4.67 17.43
CA GLY A 80 -2.02 5.54 18.57
C GLY A 80 -1.77 6.98 18.16
N ALA A 81 -1.05 7.70 19.02
CA ALA A 81 -0.80 9.11 18.81
C ALA A 81 -0.03 9.41 17.52
N GLY A 82 -0.45 10.45 16.84
CA GLY A 82 0.21 11.10 15.71
C GLY A 82 0.87 12.41 16.12
N ASN A 83 1.30 13.21 15.15
CA ASN A 83 1.90 14.52 15.45
C ASN A 83 0.87 15.56 15.92
N TRP A 84 -0.39 15.39 15.56
CA TRP A 84 -1.46 16.38 15.80
C TRP A 84 -2.51 15.94 16.82
N GLY A 85 -2.40 14.72 17.35
CA GLY A 85 -3.41 14.18 18.26
C GLY A 85 -3.08 12.78 18.78
N GLY A 86 -3.85 12.33 19.76
CA GLY A 86 -3.66 11.07 20.49
C GLY A 86 -4.73 10.01 20.25
N GLY A 87 -5.60 10.23 19.28
CA GLY A 87 -6.79 9.41 19.02
C GLY A 87 -6.48 7.97 18.62
N LEU A 88 -7.51 7.13 18.75
CA LEU A 88 -7.49 5.73 18.33
C LEU A 88 -8.26 5.55 17.02
N LEU A 89 -7.97 4.45 16.35
CA LEU A 89 -8.73 3.94 15.21
C LEU A 89 -9.60 2.77 15.67
N THR A 90 -10.91 2.89 15.50
CA THR A 90 -11.84 1.82 15.84
C THR A 90 -12.29 1.11 14.58
N GLN A 91 -12.04 -0.19 14.48
CA GLN A 91 -12.51 -1.02 13.38
C GLN A 91 -13.91 -1.60 13.68
N ASN A 92 -14.79 -1.57 12.66
CA ASN A 92 -16.07 -2.29 12.66
C ASN A 92 -16.31 -2.91 11.28
N GLY A 93 -16.04 -4.22 11.16
CA GLY A 93 -16.11 -4.92 9.88
C GLY A 93 -15.14 -4.35 8.85
N ALA A 94 -15.67 -3.91 7.71
CA ALA A 94 -14.92 -3.27 6.63
C ALA A 94 -14.84 -1.74 6.78
N SER A 95 -15.19 -1.19 7.94
CA SER A 95 -15.07 0.24 8.23
C SER A 95 -14.05 0.49 9.33
N ILE A 96 -13.39 1.64 9.26
CA ILE A 96 -12.55 2.18 10.33
C ILE A 96 -12.93 3.62 10.60
N THR A 97 -13.05 3.96 11.88
CA THR A 97 -13.41 5.30 12.34
C THR A 97 -12.30 5.84 13.23
N GLY A 98 -11.80 7.03 12.91
CA GLY A 98 -10.80 7.74 13.71
C GLY A 98 -11.40 8.94 14.45
N TRP A 99 -10.81 9.25 15.61
CA TRP A 99 -11.07 10.46 16.40
C TRP A 99 -9.73 11.14 16.72
N GLU A 100 -9.07 11.72 15.70
CA GLU A 100 -7.62 11.98 15.66
C GLU A 100 -6.78 10.70 15.61
N GLY A 101 -7.33 9.66 14.99
CA GLY A 101 -6.72 8.35 14.88
C GLY A 101 -5.55 8.34 13.91
N ASN A 102 -4.48 7.64 14.31
CA ASN A 102 -3.34 7.35 13.44
C ASN A 102 -3.02 5.87 13.58
N GLY A 103 -2.61 5.23 12.48
CA GLY A 103 -2.25 3.82 12.55
C GLY A 103 -1.94 3.19 11.22
N LEU A 104 -1.56 1.92 11.30
CA LEU A 104 -1.15 1.06 10.21
C LEU A 104 -2.17 -0.06 10.03
N LEU A 105 -2.71 -0.17 8.82
CA LEU A 105 -3.66 -1.19 8.41
C LEU A 105 -3.00 -2.19 7.47
N LYS A 106 -3.28 -3.48 7.65
CA LYS A 106 -2.94 -4.53 6.70
C LYS A 106 -4.21 -5.12 6.11
N PHE A 107 -4.38 -4.95 4.81
CA PHE A 107 -5.47 -5.58 4.07
C PHE A 107 -5.08 -7.03 3.79
N HIS A 108 -6.03 -7.95 3.91
CA HIS A 108 -5.79 -9.37 3.70
C HIS A 108 -6.32 -9.79 2.34
N GLY A 109 -5.44 -10.29 1.47
CA GLY A 109 -5.76 -10.74 0.12
C GLY A 109 -4.88 -10.09 -0.95
N THR A 110 -5.33 -10.18 -2.20
CA THR A 110 -4.62 -9.62 -3.36
C THR A 110 -5.49 -8.56 -4.02
N PHE A 111 -4.95 -7.36 -4.20
CA PHE A 111 -5.69 -6.19 -4.64
C PHE A 111 -5.04 -5.51 -5.84
N THR A 112 -5.83 -5.21 -6.86
CA THR A 112 -5.53 -4.14 -7.84
C THR A 112 -6.18 -2.83 -7.43
N ASP A 113 -7.24 -2.90 -6.63
CA ASP A 113 -8.02 -1.74 -6.20
C ASP A 113 -8.47 -1.92 -4.75
N ILE A 114 -8.26 -0.90 -3.92
CA ILE A 114 -8.89 -0.77 -2.61
C ILE A 114 -9.82 0.42 -2.68
N LEU A 115 -11.12 0.15 -2.67
CA LEU A 115 -12.17 1.16 -2.82
C LEU A 115 -12.81 1.49 -1.48
N PHE A 116 -13.11 2.77 -1.26
CA PHE A 116 -13.74 3.24 -0.02
C PHE A 116 -14.54 4.52 -0.21
N THR A 117 -15.41 4.80 0.74
CA THR A 117 -16.07 6.11 0.89
C THR A 117 -15.60 6.78 2.19
N THR A 118 -15.57 8.12 2.19
CA THR A 118 -15.27 8.95 3.37
C THR A 118 -16.38 9.99 3.54
N PRO A 119 -17.52 9.61 4.14
CA PRO A 119 -18.70 10.47 4.20
C PRO A 119 -18.50 11.67 5.13
N ASP A 120 -17.57 11.58 6.07
CA ASP A 120 -17.26 12.61 7.05
C ASP A 120 -16.26 13.62 6.47
N TYR A 121 -16.51 14.91 6.69
CA TYR A 121 -15.64 15.98 6.23
C TYR A 121 -14.51 16.26 7.21
N GLU A 122 -13.31 16.41 6.69
CA GLU A 122 -12.15 16.85 7.46
C GLU A 122 -11.16 17.63 6.58
N PHE A 123 -10.57 18.67 7.17
CA PHE A 123 -9.67 19.60 6.48
C PHE A 123 -8.28 19.02 6.24
N TYR A 124 -7.82 18.12 7.12
CA TYR A 124 -6.44 17.65 7.09
C TYR A 124 -6.29 16.24 7.65
N TYR A 125 -6.33 15.27 6.75
CA TYR A 125 -6.07 13.86 7.02
C TYR A 125 -5.60 13.19 5.73
N GLY A 126 -5.13 11.96 5.83
CA GLY A 126 -4.78 11.22 4.64
C GLY A 126 -4.12 9.89 4.90
N ALA A 127 -3.45 9.41 3.87
CA ALA A 127 -2.90 8.07 3.87
C ALA A 127 -1.53 7.98 3.19
N THR A 128 -0.83 6.90 3.49
CA THR A 128 0.31 6.39 2.71
C THR A 128 0.03 4.92 2.40
N VAL A 129 0.53 4.45 1.26
CA VAL A 129 0.33 3.07 0.82
C VAL A 129 1.69 2.39 0.68
N GLY A 130 1.76 1.13 1.09
CA GLY A 130 2.97 0.32 1.02
C GLY A 130 2.65 -1.17 0.86
N ALA A 131 3.71 -1.98 0.78
CA ALA A 131 3.63 -3.42 0.73
C ALA A 131 4.87 -4.02 1.40
N LEU A 132 4.77 -5.26 1.87
CA LEU A 132 5.93 -5.99 2.38
C LEU A 132 6.81 -6.41 1.19
N ALA A 133 8.13 -6.27 1.34
CA ALA A 133 9.09 -6.47 0.26
C ALA A 133 9.02 -7.86 -0.39
N ASP A 134 8.67 -8.90 0.38
CA ASP A 134 8.58 -10.28 -0.09
C ASP A 134 7.23 -10.62 -0.74
N MET A 135 6.26 -9.70 -0.70
CA MET A 135 4.86 -9.91 -1.10
C MET A 135 4.44 -9.00 -2.28
N ALA A 136 5.29 -8.05 -2.68
CA ALA A 136 5.17 -7.45 -4.00
C ALA A 136 5.47 -8.55 -5.02
N VAL A 137 4.49 -8.91 -5.86
CA VAL A 137 4.70 -9.89 -6.93
C VAL A 137 5.92 -9.42 -7.72
N PRO A 138 7.04 -10.16 -7.74
CA PRO A 138 8.18 -9.76 -8.54
C PRO A 138 7.68 -9.70 -10.00
N PRO A 139 8.08 -8.68 -10.79
CA PRO A 139 7.75 -8.65 -12.21
C PRO A 139 8.17 -9.99 -12.77
N THR A 140 7.17 -10.76 -13.21
CA THR A 140 7.24 -12.18 -13.57
C THR A 140 8.66 -12.59 -13.92
N ALA A 141 9.26 -13.49 -13.14
CA ALA A 141 10.56 -14.06 -13.46
C ALA A 141 10.51 -14.51 -14.93
N ILE A 142 11.10 -13.70 -15.81
CA ILE A 142 11.01 -13.91 -17.25
C ILE A 142 11.60 -15.29 -17.46
N PRO A 143 10.82 -16.29 -17.91
CA PRO A 143 11.42 -17.54 -18.26
C PRO A 143 12.44 -17.21 -19.36
N GLU A 144 13.69 -17.60 -19.19
CA GLU A 144 14.67 -17.58 -20.27
C GLU A 144 14.73 -18.93 -21.06
N PRO A 145 13.64 -19.51 -21.63
CA PRO A 145 13.78 -20.62 -22.56
C PRO A 145 14.63 -20.26 -23.78
N ALA A 146 14.64 -18.98 -24.17
CA ALA A 146 15.32 -18.54 -25.39
C ALA A 146 16.85 -18.47 -25.23
N THR A 147 17.37 -18.12 -24.06
CA THR A 147 18.83 -17.99 -23.84
C THR A 147 19.51 -19.35 -23.95
N PHE A 148 18.97 -20.37 -23.30
CA PHE A 148 19.49 -21.74 -23.42
C PHE A 148 19.29 -22.30 -24.84
N ALA A 149 18.15 -22.01 -25.49
CA ALA A 149 17.94 -22.42 -26.87
C ALA A 149 18.96 -21.76 -27.84
N LEU A 150 19.29 -20.47 -27.67
CA LEU A 150 20.29 -19.77 -28.48
C LEU A 150 21.71 -20.26 -28.21
N ILE A 151 22.06 -20.54 -26.96
CA ILE A 151 23.37 -21.10 -26.61
C ILE A 151 23.52 -22.51 -27.17
N LEU A 152 22.51 -23.38 -27.01
CA LEU A 152 22.55 -24.75 -27.52
C LEU A 152 22.56 -24.79 -29.06
N THR A 153 21.78 -23.94 -29.73
CA THR A 153 21.80 -23.84 -31.20
C THR A 153 23.12 -23.28 -31.71
N GLY A 154 23.66 -22.23 -31.08
CA GLY A 154 24.97 -21.66 -31.41
C GLY A 154 26.11 -22.67 -31.28
N LEU A 155 26.18 -23.38 -30.16
CA LEU A 155 27.19 -24.42 -29.92
C LEU A 155 27.01 -25.63 -30.85
N GLY A 156 25.76 -26.02 -31.13
CA GLY A 156 25.43 -27.09 -32.07
C GLY A 156 25.88 -26.78 -33.51
N MET A 157 25.69 -25.54 -33.98
CA MET A 157 26.15 -25.09 -35.30
C MET A 157 27.68 -25.05 -35.43
N ILE A 158 28.38 -24.62 -34.37
CA ILE A 158 29.86 -24.64 -34.33
C ILE A 158 30.40 -26.08 -34.34
N GLY A 159 29.79 -26.98 -33.56
CA GLY A 159 30.15 -28.40 -33.58
C GLY A 159 29.97 -29.05 -34.94
N TRP A 160 28.87 -28.74 -35.64
CA TRP A 160 28.56 -29.30 -36.95
C TRP A 160 29.50 -28.79 -38.06
N THR A 161 29.83 -27.51 -38.05
CA THR A 161 30.77 -26.92 -39.03
C THR A 161 32.19 -27.44 -38.86
N ARG A 162 32.64 -27.72 -37.63
CA ARG A 162 33.95 -28.35 -37.37
C ARG A 162 34.01 -29.79 -37.87
N ARG A 163 32.93 -30.56 -37.72
CA ARG A 163 32.85 -31.98 -38.14
C ARG A 163 32.88 -32.18 -39.66
N ARG A 164 32.56 -31.13 -40.44
CA ARG A 164 32.59 -31.14 -41.92
C ARG A 164 33.94 -30.73 -42.51
N LYS A 165 34.87 -30.22 -41.69
CA LYS A 165 36.22 -29.81 -42.10
C LYS A 165 37.30 -30.81 -41.71
N SER A 166 36.93 -31.99 -41.20
CA SER A 166 37.83 -33.10 -40.84
C SER A 166 37.56 -34.31 -41.70
#